data_AF-A0A7V5FUH3-F1
#
_entry.id   AF-A0A7V5FUH3-F1
#
_cell.length_a   1.000
_cell.length_b   1.000
_cell.length_c   1.000
_cell.angle_alpha   90.00
_cell.angle_beta   90.00
_cell.angle_gamma   90.00
#
_symmetry.space_group_name_H-M   'P 1'
#
loop_
_entity.id
_entity.type
_entity.pdbx_description
1 polymer ?
#
loop_
_entity_poly.entity_id
_entity_poly.type
_entity_poly.pdbx_seq_one_letter_code
_entity_poly.pdbx_strand_id
1 'polypeptide(L)' 'EQELFERGMEEVLLSVEKEMIKHALKKAGNSKMRAADLLRISFRSLRYKTKKYNID' A
#
# COMPACT_ATOMS: atom_id res chain seq x y z
N GLU A 1 11.08 9.10 17.37
CA GLU A 1 10.58 10.38 16.83
C GLU A 1 11.60 11.12 15.98
N GLN A 2 12.84 11.36 16.44
CA GLN A 2 13.88 12.01 15.63
C GLN A 2 14.10 11.35 14.26
N GLU A 3 14.13 10.02 14.20
CA GLU A 3 14.24 9.25 12.95
C GLU A 3 13.12 9.53 11.93
N LEU A 4 11.88 9.79 12.39
CA LEU A 4 10.74 10.08 11.50
C LEU A 4 10.87 11.45 10.85
N PHE A 5 11.37 12.43 11.60
CA PHE A 5 11.62 13.78 11.08
C PHE A 5 12.81 13.82 10.12
N GLU A 6 13.81 12.95 10.32
CA GLU A 6 14.94 12.80 9.40
C GLU A 6 14.54 12.19 8.05
N ARG A 7 13.70 11.15 8.06
CA ARG A 7 13.20 10.48 6.84
C ARG A 7 12.20 11.33 6.05
N GLY A 8 11.44 12.18 6.75
CA GLY A 8 10.45 13.05 6.14
C GLY A 8 9.11 12.36 5.84
N MET A 9 8.04 13.16 5.83
CA MET A 9 6.66 12.69 5.75
C MET A 9 6.37 11.86 4.48
N GLU A 10 6.88 12.28 3.32
CA GLU A 10 6.62 11.60 2.06
C GLU A 10 7.18 10.17 2.03
N GLU A 11 8.41 9.99 2.55
CA GLU A 11 9.06 8.69 2.60
C GLU A 11 8.31 7.75 3.55
N VAL A 12 7.93 8.27 4.73
CA VAL A 12 7.17 7.51 5.73
C VAL A 12 5.82 7.07 5.16
N LEU A 13 5.05 7.98 4.56
CA LEU A 13 3.76 7.64 3.95
C LEU A 13 3.91 6.61 2.83
N LEU A 14 4.95 6.72 2.00
CA LEU A 14 5.22 5.75 0.94
C LEU A 14 5.57 4.37 1.49
N SER A 15 6.34 4.30 2.59
CA SER A 15 6.68 3.04 3.24
C SER A 15 5.44 2.36 3.83
N VAL A 16 4.63 3.10 4.60
CA VAL A 16 3.39 2.61 5.21
C VAL A 16 2.41 2.18 4.12
N GLU A 17 2.24 2.95 3.06
CA GLU A 17 1.35 2.60 1.95
C GLU A 17 1.75 1.28 1.29
N LYS A 18 3.05 1.07 1.01
CA LYS A 18 3.54 -0.19 0.43
C LYS A 18 3.29 -1.38 1.36
N GLU A 19 3.52 -1.22 2.65
CA GLU A 19 3.28 -2.28 3.65
C GLU A 19 1.81 -2.64 3.77
N MET A 20 0.93 -1.63 3.84
CA MET A 20 -0.52 -1.84 3.87
C MET A 20 -1.02 -2.60 2.64
N ILE A 21 -0.53 -2.24 1.44
CA ILE A 21 -0.87 -2.94 0.18
C ILE A 21 -0.43 -4.40 0.23
N LYS A 22 0.83 -4.67 0.59
CA LYS A 22 1.36 -6.04 0.68
C LYS A 22 0.59 -6.88 1.70
N HIS A 23 0.29 -6.30 2.87
CA HIS A 23 -0.45 -6.99 3.92
C HIS A 23 -1.88 -7.30 3.49
N ALA A 24 -2.57 -6.35 2.84
CA ALA A 24 -3.92 -6.55 2.33
C ALA A 24 -3.96 -7.62 1.23
N LEU A 25 -2.99 -7.63 0.30
CA LEU A 25 -2.88 -8.69 -0.72
C LEU A 25 -2.68 -10.06 -0.09
N LYS A 26 -1.76 -10.19 0.88
CA LYS A 26 -1.55 -11.44 1.61
C LYS A 26 -2.83 -11.92 2.30
N LYS A 27 -3.52 -11.02 3.02
CA LYS A 27 -4.79 -11.33 3.72
C LYS A 27 -5.94 -11.66 2.75
N ALA A 28 -5.91 -11.10 1.54
CA ALA A 28 -6.87 -11.34 0.48
C ALA A 28 -6.57 -12.58 -0.38
N GLY A 29 -5.48 -13.30 -0.11
CA GLY A 29 -5.04 -14.41 -0.96
C GLY A 29 -4.66 -13.93 -2.37
N ASN A 30 -3.97 -12.79 -2.47
CA ASN A 30 -3.58 -12.11 -3.70
C ASN A 30 -4.75 -11.63 -4.59
N SER A 31 -5.99 -11.69 -4.10
CA SER A 31 -7.13 -11.07 -4.78
C SER A 31 -7.06 -9.54 -4.68
N LYS A 32 -6.71 -8.87 -5.79
CA LYS A 32 -6.64 -7.41 -5.88
C LYS A 32 -7.99 -6.73 -5.60
N MET A 33 -9.11 -7.34 -5.98
CA MET A 33 -10.43 -6.81 -5.66
C MET A 33 -10.67 -6.81 -4.15
N ARG A 34 -10.47 -7.96 -3.48
CA ARG A 34 -10.64 -8.07 -2.03
C ARG A 34 -9.64 -7.21 -1.25
N ALA A 35 -8.40 -7.07 -1.73
CA ALA A 35 -7.42 -6.18 -1.11
C ALA A 35 -7.84 -4.71 -1.19
N ALA A 36 -8.43 -4.27 -2.31
CA ALA A 36 -8.96 -2.92 -2.45
C ALA A 36 -10.10 -2.67 -1.46
N ASP A 37 -11.00 -3.65 -1.28
CA ASP A 37 -12.08 -3.59 -0.31
C ASP A 37 -11.55 -3.50 1.13
N LEU A 38 -10.55 -4.30 1.49
CA LEU A 38 -9.90 -4.27 2.81
C LEU A 38 -9.27 -2.89 3.11
N LEU A 39 -8.65 -2.28 2.09
CA LEU A 39 -8.01 -0.97 2.20
C LEU A 39 -9.00 0.20 2.01
N ARG A 40 -10.28 -0.07 1.74
CA ARG A 40 -11.31 0.95 1.50
C ARG A 40 -10.94 1.94 0.39
N ILE A 41 -10.28 1.44 -0.66
CA ILE A 41 -9.96 2.23 -1.87
C ILE A 41 -10.62 1.61 -3.09
N SER A 42 -10.80 2.41 -4.14
CA SER A 42 -11.27 1.85 -5.40
C SER A 42 -10.29 0.81 -5.96
N PHE A 43 -10.81 -0.20 -6.64
CA PHE A 43 -9.99 -1.20 -7.34
C PHE A 43 -9.00 -0.55 -8.32
N ARG A 44 -9.43 0.51 -9.00
CA ARG A 44 -8.58 1.31 -9.91
C ARG A 44 -7.41 1.94 -9.18
N SER A 45 -7.66 2.54 -8.01
CA SER A 45 -6.61 3.15 -7.17
C SER A 45 -5.59 2.10 -6.73
N LEU A 46 -6.05 0.92 -6.28
CA LEU A 46 -5.13 -0.17 -5.91
C LEU A 46 -4.27 -0.57 -7.10
N ARG A 47 -4.85 -0.79 -8.28
CA ARG A 47 -4.12 -1.21 -9.49
C ARG A 47 -3.02 -0.23 -9.88
N TYR A 48 -3.28 1.08 -9.80
CA TYR A 48 -2.24 2.07 -10.09
C TYR A 48 -1.12 2.04 -9.05
N LYS A 49 -1.45 1.89 -7.76
CA LYS A 49 -0.45 1.82 -6.69
C LYS A 49 0.40 0.55 -6.79
N THR A 50 -0.21 -0.61 -7.02
CA THR A 50 0.53 -1.88 -7.21
C THR A 50 1.45 -1.81 -8.42
N LYS A 51 0.98 -1.24 -9.55
CA LYS A 51 1.83 -0.99 -10.73
C LYS A 51 2.96 -0.01 -10.42
N LYS A 52 2.68 1.11 -9.76
CA LYS A 52 3.68 2.14 -9.39
C LYS A 52 4.79 1.54 -8.51
N TYR A 53 4.46 0.60 -7.64
CA TYR A 53 5.38 0.01 -6.68
C TYR A 53 5.95 -1.35 -7.11
N ASN A 54 5.64 -1.82 -8.33
CA ASN A 54 6.02 -3.15 -8.82
C ASN A 54 5.65 -4.26 -7.81
N ILE A 55 4.40 -4.22 -7.32
CA ILE A 55 3.81 -5.25 -6.45
C ILE A 55 2.84 -6.05 -7.31
N ASP A 56 3.15 -7.32 -7.55
CA ASP A 56 2.36 -8.22 -8.41
C ASP A 56 1.24 -8.98 -7.67
#